data_AF-Q67XG9-F1
#
_entry.id   AF-Q67XG9-F1
#
_cell.length_a   1.000
_cell.length_b   1.000
_cell.length_c   1.000
_cell.angle_alpha   90.00
_cell.angle_beta   90.00
_cell.angle_gamma   90.00
#
_symmetry.space_group_name_H-M   'P 1'
#
loop_
_entity.id
_entity.type
_entity.pdbx_description
1 polymer ?
#
loop_
_entity_poly.entity_id
_entity_poly.type
_entity_poly.pdbx_seq_one_letter_code
_entity_poly.pdbx_strand_id
1 'polypeptide(L)'
;MADTSSRTDVSTDGDTDHRDLGSDRGHMHAAASDSSDRSKDKLDQKTLRRLAQNREAARKSRLRKKAYVQQLENSRLKLTQLEQELQRARQQGVFISSSGDQAHSTGGNGALAFDAEHSRWLEEKNRQMNELRSALNAHAGDTELRIIVDGVMAHYEELFRIKSNAAKNDVFHLLSGMWKTPAERCFLWLGGFRSSELLKLLANQLEPMTERQVMGINSLQQTSQQAEDALSQGMESLQQSLADTFIQWNSWFQFIG
;
A
#
# COMPACT_ATOMS: atom_id res chain seq x y z
N MET A 1 23.55 -23.62 -26.63
CA MET A 1 23.40 -24.14 -25.26
C MET A 1 21.91 -24.14 -24.97
N ALA A 2 21.24 -25.29 -25.20
CA ALA A 2 20.75 -26.19 -24.13
C ALA A 2 19.76 -25.45 -23.21
N ASP A 3 18.44 -25.54 -23.43
CA ASP A 3 17.48 -26.55 -22.89
C ASP A 3 16.58 -25.81 -21.87
N THR A 4 15.27 -25.99 -21.67
CA THR A 4 14.29 -27.02 -22.04
C THR A 4 12.85 -26.56 -21.70
N SER A 5 11.86 -27.21 -22.33
CA SER A 5 10.48 -27.54 -21.86
C SER A 5 9.41 -26.45 -21.74
N SER A 6 8.16 -26.65 -22.19
CA SER A 6 7.52 -27.77 -22.92
C SER A 6 6.15 -27.34 -23.47
N ARG A 7 5.92 -27.60 -24.76
CA ARG A 7 4.59 -27.81 -25.40
C ARG A 7 4.02 -29.13 -24.85
N THR A 8 2.70 -29.36 -24.75
CA THR A 8 1.77 -29.74 -25.84
C THR A 8 0.36 -29.82 -25.23
N ASP A 9 -0.66 -29.26 -25.86
CA ASP A 9 -1.55 -29.81 -26.90
C ASP A 9 -2.70 -30.72 -26.42
N VAL A 10 -3.79 -30.51 -27.15
CA VAL A 10 -5.12 -31.10 -27.12
C VAL A 10 -5.12 -32.63 -27.08
N SER A 11 -6.06 -33.22 -26.33
CA SER A 11 -6.51 -34.59 -26.59
C SER A 11 -7.96 -34.80 -26.14
N THR A 12 -8.73 -35.33 -27.09
CA THR A 12 -10.10 -35.84 -26.96
C THR A 12 -10.02 -37.36 -26.78
N ASP A 13 -11.09 -37.91 -26.19
CA ASP A 13 -11.60 -39.28 -26.36
C ASP A 13 -11.38 -40.27 -25.21
N GLY A 14 -12.37 -41.16 -25.04
CA GLY A 14 -12.25 -42.35 -24.19
C GLY A 14 -13.51 -42.70 -23.39
N ASP A 15 -14.61 -42.99 -24.06
CA ASP A 15 -15.69 -43.85 -23.51
C ASP A 15 -15.06 -45.14 -22.98
N THR A 16 -15.28 -45.47 -21.70
CA THR A 16 -14.77 -46.72 -21.11
C THR A 16 -15.92 -47.56 -20.59
N ASP A 17 -16.32 -48.51 -21.43
CA ASP A 17 -17.24 -49.61 -21.15
C ASP A 17 -16.45 -50.69 -20.38
N HIS A 18 -16.86 -51.01 -19.15
CA HIS A 18 -16.30 -52.13 -18.38
C HIS A 18 -17.39 -53.15 -18.07
N ARG A 19 -17.43 -54.21 -18.89
CA ARG A 19 -17.93 -55.53 -18.49
C ARG A 19 -16.88 -56.22 -17.63
N ASP A 20 -17.33 -56.88 -16.57
CA ASP A 20 -16.54 -57.90 -15.88
C ASP A 20 -17.38 -59.19 -15.78
N LEU A 21 -16.74 -60.32 -16.08
CA LEU A 21 -17.28 -61.67 -16.18
C LEU A 21 -16.39 -62.63 -15.37
N GLY A 22 -16.99 -63.48 -14.52
CA GLY A 22 -16.37 -64.70 -13.96
C GLY A 22 -16.90 -65.03 -12.55
N SER A 23 -17.89 -65.94 -12.39
CA SER A 23 -17.78 -67.42 -12.11
C SER A 23 -17.23 -67.70 -10.69
N ASP A 24 -17.76 -68.55 -9.80
CA ASP A 24 -18.46 -69.84 -9.87
C ASP A 24 -19.05 -70.24 -8.48
N ARG A 25 -20.03 -71.15 -8.49
CA ARG A 25 -20.33 -72.22 -7.49
C ARG A 25 -21.23 -71.98 -6.26
N GLY A 26 -22.31 -72.79 -6.18
CA GLY A 26 -22.93 -73.20 -4.91
C GLY A 26 -24.45 -73.39 -4.96
N HIS A 27 -24.91 -74.62 -5.14
CA HIS A 27 -26.31 -75.05 -5.23
C HIS A 27 -26.96 -75.27 -3.84
N MET A 28 -28.30 -75.13 -3.78
CA MET A 28 -29.31 -75.80 -2.92
C MET A 28 -30.01 -75.02 -1.76
N HIS A 29 -31.33 -74.91 -1.94
CA HIS A 29 -32.46 -74.86 -0.99
C HIS A 29 -32.52 -73.81 0.14
N ALA A 30 -33.49 -72.89 0.06
CA ALA A 30 -34.68 -72.89 0.95
C ALA A 30 -35.65 -71.74 0.59
N ALA A 31 -36.89 -71.91 1.00
CA ALA A 31 -38.08 -71.14 0.68
C ALA A 31 -38.05 -69.63 1.02
N ALA A 32 -38.95 -68.91 0.33
CA ALA A 32 -39.79 -67.79 0.80
C ALA A 32 -39.58 -66.41 0.11
N SER A 33 -40.66 -66.01 -0.57
CA SER A 33 -41.24 -64.66 -0.65
C SER A 33 -40.37 -63.44 -0.98
N ASP A 34 -40.52 -62.99 -2.23
CA ASP A 34 -40.96 -61.63 -2.62
C ASP A 34 -40.61 -60.46 -1.67
N SER A 35 -39.32 -60.09 -1.59
CA SER A 35 -38.89 -58.84 -0.92
C SER A 35 -37.74 -58.09 -1.60
N SER A 36 -37.18 -58.60 -2.71
CA SER A 36 -36.05 -57.95 -3.39
C SER A 36 -36.48 -56.72 -4.23
N ASP A 37 -37.72 -56.67 -4.69
CA ASP A 37 -38.18 -55.62 -5.61
C ASP A 37 -38.38 -54.26 -4.89
N ARG A 38 -38.94 -54.27 -3.68
CA ARG A 38 -39.21 -53.04 -2.91
C ARG A 38 -37.95 -52.35 -2.38
N SER A 39 -36.83 -53.07 -2.26
CA SER A 39 -35.56 -52.51 -1.79
C SER A 39 -34.74 -51.89 -2.95
N LYS A 40 -34.81 -52.50 -4.13
CA LYS A 40 -34.23 -51.98 -5.37
C LYS A 40 -34.94 -50.71 -5.83
N ASP A 41 -36.28 -50.69 -5.80
CA ASP A 41 -37.08 -49.49 -6.10
C ASP A 41 -36.78 -48.31 -5.17
N LYS A 42 -36.51 -48.56 -3.88
CA LYS A 42 -36.12 -47.51 -2.92
C LYS A 42 -34.72 -46.96 -3.20
N LEU A 43 -33.78 -47.81 -3.60
CA LEU A 43 -32.43 -47.40 -3.99
C LEU A 43 -32.45 -46.59 -5.29
N ASP A 44 -33.27 -46.99 -6.25
CA ASP A 44 -33.45 -46.28 -7.52
C ASP A 44 -34.16 -44.95 -7.30
N GLN A 45 -35.18 -44.89 -6.44
CA GLN A 45 -35.84 -43.64 -6.06
C GLN A 45 -34.88 -42.67 -5.33
N LYS A 46 -34.01 -43.19 -4.44
CA LYS A 46 -32.96 -42.38 -3.78
C LYS A 46 -31.94 -41.86 -4.78
N THR A 47 -31.56 -42.68 -5.75
CA THR A 47 -30.61 -42.32 -6.83
C THR A 47 -31.19 -41.25 -7.74
N LEU A 48 -32.46 -41.37 -8.15
CA LEU A 48 -33.17 -40.37 -8.94
C LEU A 48 -33.27 -39.01 -8.23
N ARG A 49 -33.55 -39.01 -6.92
CA ARG A 49 -33.57 -37.77 -6.11
C ARG A 49 -32.21 -37.11 -6.04
N ARG A 50 -31.13 -37.88 -5.84
CA ARG A 50 -29.75 -37.36 -5.80
C ARG A 50 -29.33 -36.78 -7.15
N LEU A 51 -29.71 -37.42 -8.26
CA LEU A 51 -29.45 -36.92 -9.61
C LEU A 51 -30.21 -35.62 -9.88
N ALA A 52 -31.47 -35.51 -9.46
CA ALA A 52 -32.23 -34.27 -9.59
C ALA A 52 -31.60 -33.11 -8.79
N GLN A 53 -31.22 -33.36 -7.54
CA GLN A 53 -30.51 -32.37 -6.71
C GLN A 53 -29.14 -31.98 -7.28
N ASN A 54 -28.39 -32.93 -7.82
CA ASN A 54 -27.11 -32.64 -8.48
C ASN A 54 -27.29 -31.79 -9.74
N ARG A 55 -28.31 -32.08 -10.56
CA ARG A 55 -28.67 -31.27 -11.73
C ARG A 55 -29.03 -29.84 -11.33
N GLU A 56 -29.79 -29.67 -10.26
CA GLU A 56 -30.16 -28.37 -9.74
C GLU A 56 -28.97 -27.61 -9.14
N ALA A 57 -28.14 -28.29 -8.36
CA ALA A 57 -26.90 -27.74 -7.80
C ALA A 57 -25.91 -27.32 -8.90
N ALA A 58 -25.78 -28.12 -9.97
CA ALA A 58 -24.96 -27.80 -11.13
C ALA A 58 -25.49 -26.56 -11.87
N ARG A 59 -26.81 -26.44 -12.07
CA ARG A 59 -27.42 -25.22 -12.64
C ARG A 59 -27.14 -24.00 -11.76
N LYS A 60 -27.36 -24.08 -10.45
CA LYS A 60 -27.12 -22.97 -9.52
C LYS A 60 -25.63 -22.57 -9.48
N SER A 61 -24.73 -23.54 -9.55
CA SER A 61 -23.28 -23.32 -9.64
C SER A 61 -22.91 -22.58 -10.93
N ARG A 62 -23.40 -23.06 -12.08
CA ARG A 62 -23.20 -22.41 -13.39
C ARG A 62 -23.72 -20.98 -13.39
N LEU A 63 -24.91 -20.74 -12.83
CA LEU A 63 -25.51 -19.41 -12.77
C LEU A 63 -24.67 -18.44 -11.92
N ARG A 64 -24.21 -18.86 -10.74
CA ARG A 64 -23.33 -18.05 -9.90
C ARG A 64 -21.99 -17.74 -10.58
N LYS A 65 -21.37 -18.74 -11.21
CA LYS A 65 -20.13 -18.52 -11.98
C LYS A 65 -20.35 -17.52 -13.11
N LYS A 66 -21.47 -17.64 -13.84
CA LYS A 66 -21.82 -16.69 -14.90
C LYS A 66 -22.00 -15.27 -14.38
N ALA A 67 -22.70 -15.10 -13.26
CA ALA A 67 -22.88 -13.78 -12.63
C ALA A 67 -21.54 -13.19 -12.13
N TYR A 68 -20.67 -14.01 -11.54
CA TYR A 68 -19.35 -13.58 -11.09
C TYR A 68 -18.44 -13.17 -12.27
N VAL A 69 -18.42 -13.95 -13.36
CA VAL A 69 -17.67 -13.60 -14.57
C VAL A 69 -18.19 -12.29 -15.16
N GLN A 70 -19.51 -12.10 -15.24
CA GLN A 70 -20.09 -10.84 -15.71
C GLN A 70 -19.70 -9.66 -14.80
N GLN A 71 -19.66 -9.85 -13.49
CA GLN A 71 -19.18 -8.83 -12.56
C GLN A 71 -17.70 -8.50 -12.78
N LEU A 72 -16.87 -9.51 -13.05
CA LEU A 72 -15.45 -9.32 -13.38
C LEU A 72 -15.25 -8.60 -14.72
N GLU A 73 -16.08 -8.88 -15.73
CA GLU A 73 -16.05 -8.16 -17.01
C GLU A 73 -16.44 -6.69 -16.82
N ASN A 74 -17.49 -6.44 -16.03
CA ASN A 74 -17.90 -5.08 -15.68
C ASN A 74 -16.83 -4.33 -14.91
N SER A 75 -16.18 -4.97 -13.93
CA SER A 75 -15.10 -4.33 -13.16
C SER A 75 -13.86 -4.08 -14.02
N ARG A 76 -13.52 -5.00 -14.93
CA ARG A 76 -12.44 -4.82 -15.90
C ARG A 76 -12.69 -3.62 -16.80
N LEU A 77 -13.90 -3.48 -17.36
CA LEU A 77 -14.27 -2.33 -18.20
C LEU A 77 -14.19 -1.02 -17.41
N LYS A 78 -14.68 -1.01 -16.16
CA LYS A 78 -14.59 0.16 -15.29
C LYS A 78 -13.14 0.55 -14.99
N LEU A 79 -12.26 -0.43 -14.76
CA LEU A 79 -10.83 -0.18 -14.55
C LEU A 79 -10.18 0.41 -15.81
N THR A 80 -10.46 -0.15 -16.99
CA THR A 80 -9.95 0.40 -18.25
C THR A 80 -10.44 1.83 -18.49
N GLN A 81 -11.70 2.15 -18.15
CA GLN A 81 -12.22 3.50 -18.24
C GLN A 81 -11.49 4.46 -17.29
N LEU A 82 -11.35 4.09 -16.02
CA LEU A 82 -10.63 4.90 -15.02
C LEU A 82 -9.16 5.11 -15.42
N GLU A 83 -8.52 4.10 -16.00
CA GLU A 83 -7.15 4.22 -16.49
C GLU A 83 -7.05 5.22 -17.65
N GLN A 84 -8.00 5.19 -18.60
CA GLN A 84 -8.07 6.18 -19.68
C GLN A 84 -8.35 7.59 -19.16
N GLU A 85 -9.25 7.74 -18.20
CA GLU A 85 -9.53 9.03 -17.55
C GLU A 85 -8.30 9.58 -16.83
N LEU A 86 -7.56 8.72 -16.13
CA LEU A 86 -6.33 9.08 -15.44
C LEU A 86 -5.21 9.46 -16.41
N GLN A 87 -5.05 8.73 -17.52
CA GLN A 87 -4.10 9.10 -18.58
C GLN A 87 -4.48 10.44 -19.23
N ARG A 88 -5.78 10.68 -19.48
CA ARG A 88 -6.28 11.95 -20.02
C ARG A 88 -6.03 13.11 -19.04
N ALA A 89 -6.33 12.94 -17.76
CA ALA A 89 -6.07 13.93 -16.73
C ALA A 89 -4.57 14.29 -16.64
N ARG A 90 -3.69 13.27 -16.73
CA ARG A 90 -2.23 13.47 -16.80
C ARG A 90 -1.78 14.22 -18.05
N GLN A 91 -2.32 13.92 -19.22
CA GLN A 91 -1.98 14.60 -20.48
C GLN A 91 -2.51 16.05 -20.54
N GLN A 92 -3.64 16.32 -19.90
CA GLN A 92 -4.22 17.66 -19.83
C GLN A 92 -3.59 18.54 -18.74
N GLY A 93 -2.58 18.04 -17.99
CA GLY A 93 -1.98 18.79 -16.88
C GLY A 93 -2.97 19.11 -15.76
N VAL A 94 -4.10 18.39 -15.70
CA VAL A 94 -5.14 18.60 -14.70
C VAL A 94 -4.75 17.81 -13.47
N PHE A 95 -4.17 18.56 -12.55
CA PHE A 95 -4.02 18.22 -11.15
C PHE A 95 -5.18 17.41 -10.60
N ILE A 96 -4.84 16.39 -9.80
CA ILE A 96 -5.78 15.58 -9.03
C ILE A 96 -6.43 16.51 -8.00
N SER A 97 -7.58 17.09 -8.36
CA SER A 97 -8.55 17.63 -7.43
C SER A 97 -9.79 16.77 -7.59
N SER A 98 -10.08 15.93 -6.62
CA SER A 98 -11.33 15.17 -6.58
C SER A 98 -12.50 16.13 -6.60
N SER A 99 -13.45 15.87 -7.51
CA SER A 99 -14.65 16.65 -7.76
C SER A 99 -15.47 16.95 -6.51
N GLY A 100 -15.81 18.23 -6.34
CA GLY A 100 -16.76 18.73 -5.36
C GLY A 100 -16.79 20.25 -5.38
N ASP A 101 -17.53 20.80 -6.34
CA ASP A 101 -17.98 22.19 -6.47
C ASP A 101 -16.96 23.33 -6.48
N GLN A 102 -16.92 23.96 -7.65
CA GLN A 102 -16.25 25.21 -7.95
C GLN A 102 -16.98 26.36 -7.23
N ALA A 103 -16.60 26.62 -5.99
CA ALA A 103 -16.82 27.90 -5.32
C ALA A 103 -15.47 28.38 -4.77
N HIS A 104 -14.99 29.50 -5.31
CA HIS A 104 -13.87 30.31 -4.83
C HIS A 104 -13.01 29.70 -3.71
N SER A 105 -11.93 29.00 -4.06
CA SER A 105 -10.88 28.72 -3.07
C SER A 105 -9.51 28.72 -3.72
N THR A 106 -8.71 29.70 -3.33
CA THR A 106 -7.27 29.82 -3.54
C THR A 106 -6.48 28.61 -2.97
N GLY A 107 -7.15 27.66 -2.32
CA GLY A 107 -6.56 26.50 -1.63
C GLY A 107 -6.16 25.34 -2.52
N GLY A 108 -6.84 25.09 -3.66
CA GLY A 108 -6.48 23.98 -4.56
C GLY A 108 -5.12 24.16 -5.26
N ASN A 109 -4.60 25.38 -5.31
CA ASN A 109 -3.31 25.70 -5.92
C ASN A 109 -2.13 25.49 -4.94
N GLY A 110 -2.39 25.45 -3.63
CA GLY A 110 -1.34 25.45 -2.60
C GLY A 110 -0.50 24.16 -2.56
N ALA A 111 -1.17 23.01 -2.62
CA ALA A 111 -0.50 21.69 -2.65
C ALA A 111 0.42 21.56 -3.88
N LEU A 112 -0.04 22.08 -5.00
CA LEU A 112 0.61 21.99 -6.30
C LEU A 112 1.79 22.95 -6.42
N ALA A 113 1.61 24.16 -5.89
CA ALA A 113 2.68 25.14 -5.75
C ALA A 113 3.77 24.62 -4.81
N PHE A 114 3.39 24.01 -3.68
CA PHE A 114 4.34 23.37 -2.77
C PHE A 114 5.09 22.23 -3.45
N ASP A 115 4.41 21.33 -4.16
CA ASP A 115 5.06 20.21 -4.86
C ASP A 115 6.07 20.73 -5.90
N ALA A 116 5.70 21.77 -6.68
CA ALA A 116 6.60 22.40 -7.64
C ALA A 116 7.80 23.10 -6.98
N GLU A 117 7.58 23.81 -5.87
CA GLU A 117 8.66 24.43 -5.09
C GLU A 117 9.60 23.40 -4.47
N HIS A 118 9.04 22.32 -3.92
CA HIS A 118 9.82 21.21 -3.36
C HIS A 118 10.65 20.49 -4.43
N SER A 119 10.09 20.27 -5.62
CA SER A 119 10.85 19.70 -6.75
C SER A 119 12.02 20.58 -7.15
N ARG A 120 11.81 21.89 -7.32
CA ARG A 120 12.90 22.85 -7.61
C ARG A 120 13.94 22.88 -6.49
N TRP A 121 13.49 22.85 -5.24
CA TRP A 121 14.39 22.79 -4.09
C TRP A 121 15.27 21.53 -4.12
N LEU A 122 14.70 20.38 -4.50
CA LEU A 122 15.42 19.11 -4.59
C LEU A 122 16.47 19.13 -5.72
N GLU A 123 16.15 19.73 -6.87
CA GLU A 123 17.09 19.93 -7.97
C GLU A 123 18.29 20.76 -7.53
N GLU A 124 18.04 21.90 -6.87
CA GLU A 124 19.09 22.78 -6.37
C GLU A 124 19.91 22.10 -5.27
N LYS A 125 19.28 21.36 -4.37
CA LYS A 125 19.97 20.56 -3.34
C LYS A 125 20.90 19.52 -3.99
N ASN A 126 20.47 18.87 -5.08
CA ASN A 126 21.31 17.93 -5.82
C ASN A 126 22.48 18.65 -6.52
N ARG A 127 22.24 19.83 -7.09
CA ARG A 127 23.28 20.68 -7.69
C ARG A 127 24.36 21.04 -6.66
N GLN A 128 23.97 21.56 -5.49
CA GLN A 128 24.88 21.93 -4.41
C GLN A 128 25.64 20.74 -3.82
N MET A 129 24.99 19.57 -3.67
CA MET A 129 25.69 18.35 -3.25
C MET A 129 26.76 17.92 -4.26
N ASN A 130 26.50 18.07 -5.56
CA ASN A 130 27.48 17.75 -6.59
C ASN A 130 28.62 18.78 -6.62
N GLU A 131 28.32 20.05 -6.40
CA GLU A 131 29.31 21.12 -6.24
C GLU A 131 30.25 20.84 -5.05
N LEU A 132 29.70 20.48 -3.89
CA LEU A 132 30.48 20.12 -2.71
C LEU A 132 31.39 18.90 -2.96
N ARG A 133 30.86 17.86 -3.63
CA ARG A 133 31.66 16.68 -4.00
C ARG A 133 32.79 17.04 -4.95
N SER A 134 32.51 17.87 -5.95
CA SER A 134 33.52 18.35 -6.90
C SER A 134 34.61 19.16 -6.21
N ALA A 135 34.24 20.10 -5.33
CA ALA A 135 35.18 20.90 -4.56
C ALA A 135 36.05 20.02 -3.64
N LEU A 136 35.45 19.04 -2.97
CA LEU A 136 36.20 18.08 -2.15
C LEU A 136 37.19 17.27 -2.97
N ASN A 137 36.77 16.74 -4.13
CA ASN A 137 37.65 15.98 -5.03
C ASN A 137 38.77 16.84 -5.63
N ALA A 138 38.52 18.14 -5.84
CA ALA A 138 39.52 19.10 -6.28
C ALA A 138 40.47 19.56 -5.16
N HIS A 139 40.29 19.06 -3.94
CA HIS A 139 41.05 19.48 -2.75
C HIS A 139 40.96 20.99 -2.52
N ALA A 140 39.75 21.54 -2.72
CA ALA A 140 39.45 22.95 -2.44
C ALA A 140 39.80 23.31 -0.99
N GLY A 141 40.24 24.56 -0.78
CA GLY A 141 40.58 25.04 0.55
C GLY A 141 39.36 25.23 1.45
N ASP A 142 39.57 25.24 2.76
CA ASP A 142 38.51 25.36 3.78
C ASP A 142 37.58 26.56 3.57
N THR A 143 38.10 27.69 3.06
CA THR A 143 37.30 28.89 2.77
C THR A 143 36.27 28.63 1.67
N GLU A 144 36.65 27.93 0.60
CA GLU A 144 35.76 27.61 -0.51
C GLU A 144 34.73 26.56 -0.08
N LEU A 145 35.17 25.51 0.63
CA LEU A 145 34.28 24.51 1.21
C LEU A 145 33.27 25.15 2.17
N ARG A 146 33.70 26.12 2.99
CA ARG A 146 32.82 26.85 3.91
C ARG A 146 31.71 27.58 3.17
N ILE A 147 32.03 28.28 2.06
CA ILE A 147 31.04 29.00 1.26
C ILE A 147 29.97 28.04 0.73
N ILE A 148 30.39 26.88 0.21
CA ILE A 148 29.46 25.86 -0.31
C ILE A 148 28.58 25.30 0.83
N VAL A 149 29.17 24.98 1.98
CA VAL A 149 28.45 24.46 3.16
C VAL A 149 27.44 25.50 3.68
N ASP A 150 27.83 26.76 3.79
CA ASP A 150 26.95 27.83 4.24
C ASP A 150 25.78 28.02 3.26
N GLY A 151 26.04 27.92 1.96
CA GLY A 151 25.00 27.90 0.92
C GLY A 151 24.02 26.73 1.04
N VAL A 152 24.52 25.52 1.33
CA VAL A 152 23.68 24.34 1.58
C VAL A 152 22.82 24.54 2.83
N MET A 153 23.39 25.08 3.91
CA MET A 153 22.65 25.34 5.15
C MET A 153 21.52 26.36 4.92
N ALA A 154 21.81 27.46 4.23
CA ALA A 154 20.79 28.45 3.85
C ALA A 154 19.70 27.84 2.95
N HIS A 155 20.06 26.93 2.05
CA HIS A 155 19.09 26.23 1.22
C HIS A 155 18.16 25.33 2.05
N TYR A 156 18.64 24.69 3.12
CA TYR A 156 17.77 23.95 4.04
C TYR A 156 16.84 24.87 4.85
N GLU A 157 17.24 26.09 5.21
CA GLU A 157 16.35 27.08 5.84
C GLU A 157 15.17 27.42 4.92
N GLU A 158 15.43 27.54 3.61
CA GLU A 158 14.38 27.77 2.61
C GLU A 158 13.37 26.62 2.54
N LEU A 159 13.81 25.36 2.71
CA LEU A 159 12.89 24.22 2.81
C LEU A 159 11.92 24.38 3.97
N PHE A 160 12.41 24.80 5.14
CA PHE A 160 11.55 25.02 6.30
C PHE A 160 10.58 26.18 6.08
N ARG A 161 11.01 27.24 5.39
CA ARG A 161 10.13 28.35 4.98
C ARG A 161 8.99 27.87 4.08
N ILE A 162 9.32 27.09 3.03
CA ILE A 162 8.35 26.52 2.09
C ILE A 162 7.37 25.59 2.83
N LYS A 163 7.87 24.69 3.69
CA LYS A 163 7.03 23.80 4.50
C LYS A 163 6.13 24.55 5.48
N SER A 164 6.64 25.60 6.13
CA SER A 164 5.85 26.44 7.04
C SER A 164 4.71 27.14 6.29
N ASN A 165 4.98 27.65 5.09
CA ASN A 165 3.94 28.25 4.25
C ASN A 165 2.90 27.22 3.80
N ALA A 166 3.34 26.02 3.40
CA ALA A 166 2.43 24.94 3.04
C ALA A 166 1.55 24.49 4.22
N ALA A 167 2.12 24.36 5.41
CA ALA A 167 1.37 23.97 6.62
C ALA A 167 0.20 24.92 6.94
N LYS A 168 0.38 26.22 6.69
CA LYS A 168 -0.67 27.23 6.91
C LYS A 168 -1.86 27.09 5.96
N ASN A 169 -1.64 26.51 4.78
CA ASN A 169 -2.66 26.35 3.76
C ASN A 169 -3.27 24.94 3.77
N ASP A 170 -2.43 23.92 3.88
CA ASP A 170 -2.83 22.52 3.90
C ASP A 170 -1.80 21.67 4.68
N VAL A 171 -2.05 21.50 5.98
CA VAL A 171 -1.23 20.65 6.85
C VAL A 171 -1.33 19.17 6.49
N PHE A 172 -2.45 18.71 5.93
CA PHE A 172 -2.65 17.30 5.57
C PHE A 172 -1.81 16.93 4.35
N HIS A 173 -1.73 17.81 3.35
CA HIS A 173 -0.79 17.64 2.23
C HIS A 173 0.67 17.61 2.71
N LEU A 174 1.03 18.47 3.65
CA LEU A 174 2.39 18.47 4.18
C LEU A 174 2.73 17.17 4.95
N LEU A 175 1.81 16.64 5.75
CA LEU A 175 2.03 15.43 6.54
C LEU A 175 1.96 14.16 5.68
N SER A 176 0.88 14.02 4.91
CA SER A 176 0.47 12.78 4.24
C SER A 176 0.58 12.82 2.71
N GLY A 177 1.00 13.95 2.13
CA GLY A 177 1.12 14.12 0.68
C GLY A 177 2.24 13.27 0.06
N MET A 178 2.18 13.15 -1.27
CA MET A 178 3.09 12.31 -2.06
C MET A 178 4.44 12.98 -2.36
N TRP A 179 4.70 14.16 -1.82
CA TRP A 179 5.95 14.88 -2.01
C TRP A 179 7.16 14.18 -1.37
N LYS A 180 6.92 13.30 -0.38
CA LYS A 180 7.94 12.40 0.20
C LYS A 180 7.99 11.09 -0.57
N THR A 181 9.21 10.56 -0.73
CA THR A 181 9.42 9.23 -1.30
C THR A 181 8.72 8.14 -0.47
N PRO A 182 8.36 7.00 -1.08
CA PRO A 182 7.79 5.87 -0.34
C PRO A 182 8.67 5.40 0.82
N ALA A 183 10.00 5.44 0.66
CA ALA A 183 10.95 5.06 1.69
C ALA A 183 10.89 6.00 2.89
N GLU A 184 10.95 7.33 2.67
CA GLU A 184 10.84 8.32 3.74
C GLU A 184 9.51 8.19 4.51
N ARG A 185 8.40 7.98 3.79
CA ARG A 185 7.09 7.76 4.41
C ARG A 185 7.08 6.50 5.26
N CYS A 186 7.67 5.40 4.77
CA CYS A 186 7.77 4.15 5.51
C CYS A 186 8.60 4.31 6.80
N PHE A 187 9.76 4.96 6.72
CA PHE A 187 10.61 5.21 7.88
C PHE A 187 9.92 6.09 8.94
N LEU A 188 9.27 7.18 8.50
CA LEU A 188 8.52 8.03 9.41
C LEU A 188 7.33 7.30 10.04
N TRP A 189 6.67 6.40 9.32
CA TRP A 189 5.57 5.60 9.86
C TRP A 189 6.06 4.55 10.87
N LEU A 190 7.15 3.84 10.57
CA LEU A 190 7.69 2.78 11.44
C LEU A 190 8.37 3.33 12.70
N GLY A 191 9.21 4.34 12.54
CA GLY A 191 10.09 4.83 13.59
C GLY A 191 9.64 6.14 14.24
N GLY A 192 8.71 6.87 13.61
CA GLY A 192 8.47 8.27 13.93
C GLY A 192 9.61 9.18 13.50
N PHE A 193 9.71 10.35 14.11
CA PHE A 193 10.83 11.27 13.94
C PHE A 193 11.94 10.90 14.95
N ARG A 194 13.06 10.37 14.47
CA ARG A 194 14.18 9.86 15.30
C ARG A 194 15.53 10.40 14.82
N SER A 195 15.69 11.71 14.88
CA SER A 195 16.92 12.37 14.44
C SER A 195 18.12 12.07 15.33
N SER A 196 17.92 11.75 16.61
CA SER A 196 18.97 11.36 17.55
C SER A 196 19.68 10.08 17.10
N GLU A 197 18.94 9.08 16.61
CA GLU A 197 19.48 7.82 16.09
C GLU A 197 20.24 8.05 14.77
N LEU A 198 19.74 8.94 13.92
CA LEU A 198 20.46 9.33 12.71
C LEU A 198 21.80 10.00 13.05
N LEU A 199 21.82 10.89 14.05
CA LEU A 199 23.04 11.54 14.52
C LEU A 199 24.06 10.52 15.07
N LYS A 200 23.60 9.53 15.85
CA LYS A 200 24.46 8.41 16.32
C LYS A 200 25.10 7.66 15.15
N LEU A 201 24.33 7.33 14.13
CA LEU A 201 24.84 6.62 12.95
C LEU A 201 25.87 7.45 12.20
N LEU A 202 25.60 8.75 11.99
CA LEU A 202 26.48 9.66 11.28
C LEU A 202 27.78 9.93 12.04
N ALA A 203 27.72 10.07 13.36
CA ALA A 203 28.89 10.29 14.21
C ALA A 203 29.97 9.21 13.97
N ASN A 204 29.55 7.95 13.84
CA ASN A 204 30.43 6.81 13.59
C ASN A 204 31.09 6.84 12.20
N GLN A 205 30.61 7.65 11.25
CA GLN A 205 31.13 7.74 9.88
C GLN A 205 32.06 8.94 9.67
N LEU A 206 32.20 9.83 10.66
CA LEU A 206 32.88 11.12 10.52
C LEU A 206 34.31 11.15 11.11
N GLU A 207 34.89 10.01 11.47
CA GLU A 207 36.25 9.94 12.01
C GLU A 207 37.31 10.34 10.97
N PRO A 208 38.35 11.12 11.35
CA PRO A 208 38.68 11.60 12.70
C PRO A 208 38.00 12.95 13.07
N MET A 209 37.38 13.00 14.24
CA MET A 209 36.77 14.21 14.80
C MET A 209 37.58 14.77 15.97
N THR A 210 37.59 16.09 16.12
CA THR A 210 38.15 16.74 17.32
C THR A 210 37.25 16.53 18.55
N GLU A 211 37.81 16.55 19.75
CA GLU A 211 37.05 16.43 21.01
C GLU A 211 35.89 17.44 21.10
N ARG A 212 36.13 18.68 20.61
CA ARG A 212 35.08 19.72 20.55
C ARG A 212 33.92 19.32 19.66
N GLN A 213 34.19 18.74 18.49
CA GLN A 213 33.15 18.30 17.57
C GLN A 213 32.41 17.08 18.13
N VAL A 214 33.10 16.16 18.80
CA VAL A 214 32.47 15.01 19.47
C VAL A 214 31.51 15.49 20.56
N MET A 215 31.95 16.41 21.43
CA MET A 215 31.08 17.03 22.44
C MET A 215 29.88 17.74 21.80
N GLY A 216 30.10 18.45 20.69
CA GLY A 216 29.03 19.13 19.94
C GLY A 216 27.98 18.16 19.39
N ILE A 217 28.40 17.06 18.76
CA ILE A 217 27.49 16.01 18.26
C ILE A 217 26.72 15.37 19.42
N ASN A 218 27.37 15.03 20.52
CA ASN A 218 26.71 14.43 21.67
C ASN A 218 25.65 15.36 22.27
N SER A 219 25.94 16.66 22.36
CA SER A 219 24.98 17.67 22.81
C SER A 219 23.79 17.80 21.85
N LEU A 220 24.05 17.82 20.54
CA LEU A 220 22.99 17.87 19.53
C LEU A 220 22.12 16.62 19.56
N GLN A 221 22.72 15.45 19.77
CA GLN A 221 22.01 14.19 19.90
C GLN A 221 21.11 14.18 21.15
N GLN A 222 21.62 14.66 22.29
CA GLN A 222 20.84 14.74 23.53
C GLN A 222 19.66 15.71 23.39
N THR A 223 19.89 16.89 22.82
CA THR A 223 18.84 17.89 22.59
C THR A 223 17.81 17.40 21.57
N SER A 224 18.23 16.70 20.52
CA SER A 224 17.33 16.02 19.58
C SER A 224 16.44 14.99 20.29
N GLN A 225 17.02 14.14 21.14
CA GLN A 225 16.24 13.13 21.87
C GLN A 225 15.18 13.77 22.76
N GLN A 226 15.52 14.85 23.47
CA GLN A 226 14.57 15.58 24.31
C GLN A 226 13.41 16.17 23.48
N ALA A 227 13.70 16.72 22.30
CA ALA A 227 12.68 17.24 21.40
C ALA A 227 11.78 16.12 20.84
N GLU A 228 12.33 14.94 20.54
CA GLU A 228 11.59 13.76 20.10
C GLU A 228 10.65 13.23 21.19
N ASP A 229 11.12 13.15 22.43
CA ASP A 229 10.32 12.71 23.58
C ASP A 229 9.17 13.69 23.84
N ALA A 230 9.44 15.00 23.79
CA ALA A 230 8.43 16.04 23.94
C ALA A 230 7.38 15.99 22.81
N LEU A 231 7.80 15.77 21.57
CA LEU A 231 6.90 15.61 20.44
C LEU A 231 6.02 14.36 20.58
N SER A 232 6.60 13.25 21.02
CA SER A 232 5.88 11.99 21.24
C SER A 232 4.80 12.16 22.31
N GLN A 233 5.16 12.77 23.45
CA GLN A 233 4.21 13.09 24.52
C GLN A 233 3.09 14.04 24.04
N GLY A 234 3.44 15.06 23.26
CA GLY A 234 2.45 15.97 22.68
C GLY A 234 1.48 15.27 21.72
N MET A 235 1.98 14.34 20.92
CA MET A 235 1.15 13.54 20.00
C MET A 235 0.23 12.59 20.76
N GLU A 236 0.73 11.91 21.79
CA GLU A 236 -0.08 11.05 22.66
C GLU A 236 -1.22 11.83 23.34
N SER A 237 -0.90 13.02 23.86
CA SER A 237 -1.89 13.91 24.46
C SER A 237 -2.97 14.36 23.46
N LEU A 238 -2.57 14.70 22.22
CA LEU A 238 -3.51 15.04 21.16
C LEU A 238 -4.42 13.86 20.79
N GLN A 239 -3.85 12.67 20.66
CA GLN A 239 -4.60 11.45 20.35
C GLN A 239 -5.61 11.13 21.45
N GLN A 240 -5.23 11.26 22.72
CA GLN A 240 -6.13 11.05 23.85
C GLN A 240 -7.26 12.07 23.85
N SER A 241 -6.97 13.35 23.64
CA SER A 241 -7.98 14.42 23.57
C SER A 241 -9.00 14.18 22.45
N LEU A 242 -8.54 13.73 21.27
CA LEU A 242 -9.41 13.36 20.17
C LEU A 242 -10.29 12.16 20.52
N ALA A 243 -9.70 11.11 21.10
CA ALA A 243 -10.43 9.92 21.52
C ALA A 243 -11.52 10.24 22.55
N ASP A 244 -11.19 11.04 23.56
CA ASP A 244 -12.14 11.48 24.60
C ASP A 244 -13.29 12.30 23.99
N THR A 245 -12.97 13.18 23.03
CA THR A 245 -13.97 13.94 22.29
C THR A 245 -14.93 13.00 21.56
N PHE A 246 -14.43 12.01 20.81
CA PHE A 246 -15.28 11.04 20.10
C PHE A 246 -16.16 10.22 21.04
N ILE A 247 -15.63 9.78 22.19
CA ILE A 247 -16.39 9.07 23.20
C ILE A 247 -17.52 9.97 23.74
N GLN A 248 -17.22 11.23 24.04
CA GLN A 248 -18.21 12.19 24.51
C GLN A 248 -19.34 12.42 23.51
N TRP A 249 -19.01 12.58 22.21
CA TRP A 249 -20.02 12.70 21.15
C TRP A 249 -20.89 11.44 21.08
N ASN A 250 -20.27 10.25 21.11
CA ASN A 250 -21.00 8.99 21.03
C ASN A 250 -21.93 8.79 22.24
N SER A 251 -21.49 9.14 23.45
CA SER A 251 -22.34 9.13 24.65
C SER A 251 -23.49 10.14 24.56
N TRP A 252 -23.26 11.33 24.00
CA TRP A 252 -24.31 12.33 23.81
C TRP A 252 -25.36 11.89 22.79
N PHE A 253 -24.93 11.26 21.68
CA PHE A 253 -25.84 10.67 20.69
C PHE A 253 -26.69 9.53 21.28
N GLN A 254 -26.12 8.69 22.16
CA GLN A 254 -26.85 7.63 22.87
C GLN A 254 -27.85 8.17 23.90
N PHE A 255 -27.63 9.36 24.45
CA PHE A 255 -28.52 9.96 25.45
C PHE A 255 -29.75 10.64 24.83
N ILE A 256 -29.69 11.03 23.56
CA ILE A 256 -30.74 11.78 22.86
C ILE A 256 -31.63 10.88 21.98
N GLY A 257 -31.17 9.67 21.64
CA GLY A 257 -31.94 8.65 20.92
C GLY A 257 -32.70 7.72 21.85
#